data_AF-A0A0B7ACJ1-F1
#
_entry.id   AF-A0A0B7ACJ1-F1
#
_cell.length_a   1.000
_cell.length_b   1.000
_cell.length_c   1.000
_cell.angle_alpha   90.00
_cell.angle_beta   90.00
_cell.angle_gamma   90.00
#
_symmetry.space_group_name_H-M   'P 1'
#
loop_
_entity.id
_entity.type
_entity.pdbx_description
1 polymer ?
#
loop_
_entity_poly.entity_id
_entity_poly.type
_entity_poly.pdbx_seq_one_letter_code
_entity_poly.pdbx_strand_id
1 'polypeptide(L)'
;MRLSGIWCAFMVLIVIALIVQFETVEGRRKSGKKKKDKAGVCKYRKSGESACDTTSNTKTIELSLKKGDTATCPATKTVSKPCGHTDDDSPTKKKIKGCKYEKKNAQWGDCDSSQMKSKVMKLKEGSKPECPPTNIRKKSCKEKKGNRRAKLGPP
;
A
#
# COMPACT_ATOMS: atom_id res chain seq x y z
N MET A 1 62.28 -19.55 -21.41
CA MET A 1 60.82 -19.32 -21.39
C MET A 1 60.45 -18.54 -20.13
N ARG A 2 60.30 -17.21 -20.20
CA ARG A 2 59.80 -16.37 -19.08
C ARG A 2 58.56 -15.59 -19.54
N LEU A 3 57.44 -16.30 -19.70
CA LEU A 3 56.13 -15.73 -20.01
C LEU A 3 55.28 -15.41 -18.75
N SER A 4 55.90 -15.25 -17.58
CA SER A 4 55.17 -15.20 -16.31
C SER A 4 54.75 -13.78 -15.87
N GLY A 5 55.46 -12.73 -16.30
CA GLY A 5 55.17 -11.35 -15.88
C GLY A 5 54.05 -10.67 -16.66
N ILE A 6 53.95 -10.94 -17.97
CA ILE A 6 52.98 -10.26 -18.86
C ILE A 6 51.55 -10.73 -18.58
N TRP A 7 51.38 -12.00 -18.20
CA TRP A 7 50.08 -12.58 -17.88
C TRP A 7 49.49 -12.05 -16.56
N CYS A 8 50.35 -11.74 -15.58
CA CYS A 8 49.92 -11.12 -14.33
C CYS A 8 49.45 -9.67 -14.54
N ALA A 9 50.16 -8.89 -15.36
CA ALA A 9 49.75 -7.51 -15.67
C ALA A 9 48.41 -7.47 -16.43
N PHE A 10 48.15 -8.43 -17.31
CA PHE A 10 46.89 -8.51 -18.06
C PHE A 10 45.70 -8.88 -17.16
N MET A 11 45.88 -9.81 -16.22
CA MET A 11 44.85 -10.16 -15.24
C MET A 11 44.51 -8.99 -14.32
N VAL A 12 45.51 -8.20 -13.90
CA VAL A 12 45.28 -6.99 -13.08
C VAL A 12 44.51 -5.93 -13.87
N LEU A 13 44.82 -5.72 -15.16
CA LEU A 13 44.08 -4.79 -16.00
C LEU A 13 42.64 -5.25 -16.28
N ILE A 14 42.40 -6.55 -16.45
CA ILE A 14 41.05 -7.11 -16.61
C ILE A 14 40.24 -6.91 -15.31
N VAL A 15 40.84 -7.13 -14.14
CA VAL A 15 40.16 -6.91 -12.85
C VAL A 15 39.84 -5.42 -12.65
N ILE A 16 40.77 -4.51 -12.96
CA ILE A 16 40.52 -3.06 -12.88
C ILE A 16 39.41 -2.64 -13.84
N ALA A 17 39.40 -3.16 -15.08
CA ALA A 17 38.35 -2.87 -16.06
C ALA A 17 36.97 -3.39 -15.62
N LEU A 18 36.89 -4.56 -14.96
CA LEU A 18 35.65 -5.11 -14.42
C LEU A 18 35.14 -4.30 -13.22
N ILE A 19 36.03 -3.78 -12.37
CA ILE A 19 35.65 -2.94 -11.22
C ILE A 19 35.03 -1.61 -11.69
N VAL A 20 35.58 -0.99 -12.75
CA VAL A 20 35.08 0.29 -13.29
C VAL A 20 33.69 0.16 -13.96
N GLN A 21 33.34 -1.02 -14.50
CA GLN A 21 32.02 -1.26 -15.08
C GLN A 21 30.89 -1.32 -14.03
N PHE A 22 31.21 -1.66 -12.77
CA PHE A 22 30.21 -1.85 -11.71
C PHE A 22 29.63 -0.53 -11.15
N GLU A 23 30.37 0.59 -11.21
CA GLU A 23 29.94 1.85 -10.58
C GLU A 23 28.94 2.69 -11.41
N THR A 24 28.65 2.32 -12.67
CA THR A 24 27.77 3.14 -13.54
C THR A 24 26.33 2.65 -13.68
N VAL A 25 25.96 1.53 -13.04
CA VAL A 25 24.58 1.02 -13.01
C VAL A 25 23.96 1.30 -11.65
N GLU A 26 23.54 2.54 -11.39
CA GLU A 26 22.30 2.88 -10.63
C GLU A 26 21.86 4.31 -10.97
N GLY A 27 21.82 4.63 -12.26
CA GLY A 27 21.03 5.74 -12.74
C GLY A 27 19.54 5.49 -12.52
N ARG A 28 18.85 6.51 -11.98
CA ARG A 28 17.42 6.84 -12.12
C ARG A 28 16.49 6.39 -10.98
N ARG A 29 16.38 7.21 -9.91
CA ARG A 29 15.11 7.33 -9.15
C ARG A 29 14.71 8.79 -8.83
N LYS A 30 13.68 9.20 -9.59
CA LYS A 30 12.58 10.13 -9.24
C LYS A 30 12.84 11.63 -9.38
N SER A 31 12.58 12.11 -10.59
CA SER A 31 12.04 13.45 -10.84
C SER A 31 10.78 13.67 -9.99
N GLY A 32 10.93 14.44 -8.91
CA GLY A 32 9.81 14.92 -8.10
C GLY A 32 9.04 15.98 -8.89
N LYS A 33 7.93 15.56 -9.50
CA LYS A 33 6.97 16.49 -10.11
C LYS A 33 6.39 17.37 -9.00
N LYS A 34 6.93 18.59 -8.80
CA LYS A 34 6.35 19.62 -7.93
C LYS A 34 4.95 19.93 -8.45
N LYS A 35 3.92 19.32 -7.84
CA LYS A 35 2.53 19.72 -8.07
C LYS A 35 2.40 21.15 -7.56
N LYS A 36 2.09 22.09 -8.45
CA LYS A 36 1.63 23.43 -8.07
C LYS A 36 0.49 23.24 -7.06
N ASP A 37 0.73 23.63 -5.82
CA ASP A 37 -0.28 23.60 -4.78
C ASP A 37 -1.42 24.52 -5.22
N LYS A 38 -2.59 23.95 -5.51
CA LYS A 38 -3.80 24.75 -5.68
C LYS A 38 -4.09 25.40 -4.32
N ALA A 39 -3.93 26.72 -4.23
CA ALA A 39 -4.42 27.50 -3.11
C ALA A 39 -5.94 27.23 -2.98
N GLY A 40 -6.39 26.83 -1.78
CA GLY A 40 -7.79 26.48 -1.50
C GLY A 40 -8.08 25.01 -1.18
N VAL A 41 -7.12 24.07 -1.30
CA VAL A 41 -7.34 22.68 -0.87
C VAL A 41 -6.94 22.50 0.59
N CYS A 42 -7.92 22.27 1.48
CA CYS A 42 -7.68 21.92 2.89
C CYS A 42 -6.79 20.68 2.99
N LYS A 43 -5.58 20.85 3.52
CA LYS A 43 -4.59 19.79 3.68
C LYS A 43 -4.46 19.46 5.16
N TYR A 44 -4.63 18.19 5.50
CA TYR A 44 -4.59 17.71 6.88
C TYR A 44 -3.42 16.74 7.08
N ARG A 45 -2.88 16.72 8.30
CA ARG A 45 -1.88 15.76 8.78
C ARG A 45 -2.51 14.88 9.85
N LYS A 46 -2.07 13.62 9.96
CA LYS A 46 -2.41 12.74 11.08
C LYS A 46 -1.83 13.29 12.38
N SER A 47 -2.68 13.54 13.36
CA SER A 47 -2.31 14.01 14.70
C SER A 47 -2.39 12.90 15.75
N GLY A 48 -3.38 12.01 15.62
CA GLY A 48 -3.59 10.90 16.55
C GLY A 48 -4.22 9.67 15.89
N GLU A 49 -4.03 8.51 16.51
CA GLU A 49 -4.80 7.30 16.20
C GLU A 49 -5.25 6.61 17.47
N SER A 50 -6.52 6.19 17.50
CA SER A 50 -6.99 5.26 18.51
C SER A 50 -6.43 3.86 18.27
N ALA A 51 -6.43 3.05 19.32
CA ALA A 51 -6.27 1.61 19.18
C ALA A 51 -7.32 1.05 18.19
N CYS A 52 -6.98 -0.10 17.60
CA CYS A 52 -7.93 -0.84 16.79
C CYS A 52 -8.99 -1.45 17.71
N ASP A 53 -10.25 -1.09 17.49
CA ASP A 53 -11.37 -1.76 18.13
C ASP A 53 -11.52 -3.15 17.51
N THR A 54 -11.36 -4.19 18.32
CA THR A 54 -11.36 -5.59 17.89
C THR A 54 -12.74 -6.07 17.43
N THR A 55 -13.80 -5.42 17.89
CA THR A 55 -15.19 -5.77 17.60
C THR A 55 -15.61 -5.23 16.23
N SER A 56 -15.29 -3.97 15.96
CA SER A 56 -15.64 -3.28 14.72
C SER A 56 -14.54 -3.34 13.64
N ASN A 57 -13.32 -3.77 13.99
CA ASN A 57 -12.13 -3.71 13.15
C ASN A 57 -11.89 -2.31 12.57
N THR A 58 -12.22 -1.27 13.34
CA THR A 58 -12.01 0.13 12.97
C THR A 58 -11.13 0.84 13.99
N LYS A 59 -10.43 1.87 13.52
CA LYS A 59 -9.73 2.82 14.37
C LYS A 59 -10.09 4.22 13.96
N THR A 60 -10.21 5.10 14.94
CA THR A 60 -10.44 6.52 14.74
C THR A 60 -9.10 7.20 14.56
N ILE A 61 -8.97 7.93 13.45
CA ILE A 61 -7.78 8.72 13.15
C ILE A 61 -8.14 10.18 13.27
N GLU A 62 -7.39 10.89 14.10
CA GLU A 62 -7.48 12.32 14.23
C GLU A 62 -6.56 13.00 13.20
N LEU A 63 -7.10 14.00 12.53
CA LEU A 63 -6.43 14.75 11.46
C LEU A 63 -6.46 16.24 11.83
N SER A 64 -5.29 16.84 12.02
CA SER A 64 -5.14 18.28 12.22
C SER A 64 -4.87 19.00 10.90
N LEU A 65 -5.41 20.20 10.76
CA LEU A 65 -5.23 21.05 9.60
C LEU A 65 -3.76 21.49 9.50
N LYS A 66 -3.15 21.26 8.33
CA LYS A 66 -1.77 21.65 8.00
C LYS A 66 -1.73 22.87 7.07
N LYS A 67 -2.73 23.03 6.20
CA LYS A 67 -2.84 24.15 5.25
C LYS A 67 -4.29 24.35 4.84
N GLY A 68 -4.74 25.59 4.76
CA GLY A 68 -6.09 26.00 4.38
C GLY A 68 -6.64 27.04 5.34
N ASP A 69 -7.69 27.75 4.92
CA ASP A 69 -8.34 28.77 5.72
C ASP A 69 -9.15 28.13 6.85
N THR A 70 -8.95 28.57 8.09
CA THR A 70 -9.65 28.05 9.28
C THR A 70 -11.15 28.36 9.27
N ALA A 71 -11.57 29.35 8.48
CA ALA A 71 -12.98 29.67 8.26
C ALA A 71 -13.72 28.63 7.39
N THR A 72 -13.00 27.90 6.53
CA THR A 72 -13.58 26.93 5.58
C THR A 72 -13.17 25.49 5.87
N CYS A 73 -12.00 25.31 6.48
CA CYS A 73 -11.42 24.03 6.84
C CYS A 73 -11.44 23.89 8.38
N PRO A 74 -12.18 22.93 8.96
CA PRO A 74 -12.12 22.70 10.40
C PRO A 74 -10.67 22.42 10.86
N ALA A 75 -10.29 22.95 12.02
CA ALA A 75 -8.93 22.80 12.55
C ALA A 75 -8.57 21.32 12.82
N THR A 76 -9.56 20.52 13.25
CA THR A 76 -9.42 19.10 13.55
C THR A 76 -10.58 18.33 12.97
N LYS A 77 -10.32 17.14 12.42
CA LYS A 77 -11.36 16.20 12.01
C LYS A 77 -11.00 14.77 12.39
N THR A 78 -12.00 13.99 12.77
CA THR A 78 -11.85 12.56 13.05
C THR A 78 -12.36 11.74 11.87
N VAL A 79 -11.66 10.66 11.54
CA VAL A 79 -12.05 9.75 10.47
C VAL A 79 -11.91 8.31 10.96
N SER A 80 -12.99 7.54 10.90
CA SER A 80 -12.93 6.11 11.13
C SER A 80 -12.32 5.42 9.90
N LYS A 81 -11.22 4.71 10.09
CA LYS A 81 -10.62 3.85 9.08
C LYS A 81 -10.65 2.39 9.54
N PRO A 82 -10.85 1.43 8.63
CA PRO A 82 -10.64 0.03 8.97
C PRO A 82 -9.18 -0.15 9.42
N CYS A 83 -8.96 -1.01 10.40
CA CYS A 83 -7.62 -1.37 10.82
C CYS A 83 -6.89 -1.98 9.62
N GLY A 84 -5.86 -1.28 9.16
CA GLY A 84 -5.14 -1.65 7.94
C GLY A 84 -4.34 -2.93 8.17
N HIS A 85 -4.72 -4.01 7.50
CA HIS A 85 -3.79 -5.12 7.26
C HIS A 85 -2.90 -4.90 6.02
N THR A 86 -2.93 -3.71 5.40
CA THR A 86 -2.25 -3.45 4.13
C THR A 86 -1.79 -1.99 3.91
N ASP A 87 -0.91 -1.38 4.71
CA ASP A 87 -0.08 -0.23 4.25
C ASP A 87 1.36 -0.28 4.77
N ASP A 88 2.34 -0.21 3.85
CA ASP A 88 3.73 -0.74 3.90
C ASP A 88 4.69 -0.13 4.93
N ASP A 89 4.22 0.73 5.81
CA ASP A 89 5.07 1.45 6.75
C ASP A 89 4.31 1.71 8.06
N SER A 90 3.93 0.63 8.74
CA SER A 90 3.47 0.69 10.13
C SER A 90 4.06 -0.50 10.89
N PRO A 91 4.69 -0.29 12.07
CA PRO A 91 5.31 -1.37 12.85
C PRO A 91 4.29 -2.41 13.37
N THR A 92 2.99 -2.16 13.23
CA THR A 92 1.90 -3.13 13.47
C THR A 92 1.29 -3.72 12.18
N LYS A 93 1.94 -3.53 11.03
CA LYS A 93 1.54 -4.08 9.72
C LYS A 93 2.11 -5.48 9.46
N LYS A 94 2.09 -6.37 10.46
CA LYS A 94 2.26 -7.79 10.14
C LYS A 94 0.94 -8.26 9.55
N LYS A 95 0.85 -8.37 8.22
CA LYS A 95 -0.17 -9.22 7.60
C LYS A 95 -0.02 -10.58 8.28
N ILE A 96 -0.99 -10.98 9.09
CA ILE A 96 -0.96 -12.27 9.77
C ILE A 96 -0.98 -13.33 8.66
N LYS A 97 0.20 -13.88 8.36
CA LYS A 97 0.37 -14.89 7.33
C LYS A 97 -0.41 -16.12 7.81
N GLY A 98 -1.42 -16.52 7.02
CA GLY A 98 -2.25 -17.68 7.33
C GLY A 98 -3.75 -17.39 7.44
N CYS A 99 -4.19 -16.12 7.51
CA CYS A 99 -5.62 -15.82 7.54
C CYS A 99 -6.28 -16.07 6.19
N LYS A 100 -7.10 -17.10 6.11
CA LYS A 100 -7.94 -17.42 4.95
C LYS A 100 -9.38 -17.07 5.28
N TYR A 101 -10.09 -16.44 4.34
CA TYR A 101 -11.48 -16.03 4.52
C TYR A 101 -12.37 -16.63 3.44
N GLU A 102 -13.61 -16.93 3.78
CA GLU A 102 -14.62 -17.52 2.91
C GLU A 102 -15.13 -16.50 1.89
N LYS A 103 -14.39 -16.35 0.79
CA LYS A 103 -14.76 -15.39 -0.26
C LYS A 103 -15.96 -15.83 -1.09
N LYS A 104 -16.21 -17.13 -1.24
CA LYS A 104 -17.29 -17.68 -2.09
C LYS A 104 -18.67 -17.46 -1.46
N ASN A 105 -18.78 -17.67 -0.15
CA ASN A 105 -20.05 -17.55 0.60
C ASN A 105 -20.45 -16.09 0.89
N ALA A 106 -19.53 -15.15 0.69
CA ALA A 106 -19.76 -13.75 0.97
C ALA A 106 -20.30 -13.02 -0.27
N GLN A 107 -21.45 -12.36 -0.14
CA GLN A 107 -22.05 -11.55 -1.21
C GLN A 107 -21.62 -10.08 -1.11
N TRP A 108 -21.54 -9.39 -2.24
CA TRP A 108 -21.42 -7.93 -2.24
C TRP A 108 -22.77 -7.33 -1.88
N GLY A 109 -22.80 -6.50 -0.84
CA GLY A 109 -23.98 -5.70 -0.55
C GLY A 109 -24.25 -4.66 -1.64
N ASP A 110 -25.39 -4.00 -1.52
CA ASP A 110 -25.80 -2.91 -2.39
C ASP A 110 -24.85 -1.71 -2.31
N CYS A 111 -24.99 -0.82 -3.29
CA CYS A 111 -24.25 0.41 -3.33
C CYS A 111 -24.81 1.40 -2.32
N ASP A 112 -23.98 1.83 -1.38
CA ASP A 112 -24.29 2.93 -0.48
C ASP A 112 -24.33 4.28 -1.22
N SER A 113 -24.86 5.31 -0.56
CA SER A 113 -24.96 6.67 -1.12
C SER A 113 -23.60 7.26 -1.53
N SER A 114 -22.49 6.75 -0.98
CA SER A 114 -21.13 7.14 -1.37
C SER A 114 -20.59 6.37 -2.58
N GLN A 115 -21.45 5.64 -3.31
CA GLN A 115 -21.08 4.82 -4.48
C GLN A 115 -20.00 3.78 -4.14
N MET A 116 -20.02 3.31 -2.89
CA MET A 116 -19.22 2.18 -2.42
C MET A 116 -20.14 0.99 -2.19
N LYS A 117 -19.57 -0.20 -2.19
CA LYS A 117 -20.24 -1.40 -1.72
C LYS A 117 -19.29 -2.20 -0.87
N SER A 118 -19.83 -2.88 0.12
CA SER A 118 -19.06 -3.67 1.07
C SER A 118 -19.43 -5.14 1.01
N LYS A 119 -18.48 -6.00 1.40
CA LYS A 119 -18.65 -7.43 1.50
C LYS A 119 -17.93 -7.93 2.73
N VAL A 120 -18.65 -8.62 3.59
CA VAL A 120 -18.12 -9.22 4.81
C VAL A 120 -17.80 -10.69 4.53
N MET A 121 -16.55 -11.09 4.77
CA MET A 121 -16.10 -12.48 4.61
C MET A 121 -15.80 -13.07 5.98
N LYS A 122 -16.28 -14.28 6.26
CA LYS A 122 -15.99 -15.00 7.51
C LYS A 122 -14.62 -15.66 7.44
N LEU A 123 -13.95 -15.80 8.59
CA LEU A 123 -12.68 -16.52 8.69
C LEU A 123 -12.90 -18.00 8.38
N LYS A 124 -11.99 -18.60 7.60
CA LYS A 124 -12.01 -20.03 7.29
C LYS A 124 -11.36 -20.81 8.44
N GLU A 125 -11.96 -21.94 8.77
CA GLU A 125 -11.40 -22.93 9.69
C GLU A 125 -9.98 -23.35 9.28
N GLY A 126 -9.09 -23.51 10.26
CA GLY A 126 -7.65 -23.72 10.05
C GLY A 126 -6.82 -22.46 9.82
N SER A 127 -7.42 -21.27 10.00
CA SER A 127 -6.66 -20.01 10.11
C SER A 127 -6.10 -19.83 11.52
N LYS A 128 -5.07 -18.99 11.67
CA LYS A 128 -4.48 -18.70 12.98
C LYS A 128 -5.48 -18.01 13.92
N PRO A 129 -5.42 -18.25 15.24
CA PRO A 129 -6.33 -17.63 16.20
C PRO A 129 -6.17 -16.10 16.30
N GLU A 130 -5.02 -15.58 15.89
CA GLU A 130 -4.74 -14.14 15.80
C GLU A 130 -5.51 -13.46 14.65
N CYS A 131 -6.13 -14.24 13.76
CA CYS A 131 -6.88 -13.71 12.63
C CYS A 131 -8.23 -13.15 13.09
N PRO A 132 -8.62 -11.96 12.62
CA PRO A 132 -9.96 -11.44 12.85
C PRO A 132 -11.06 -12.41 12.39
N PRO A 133 -12.19 -12.48 13.11
CA PRO A 133 -13.28 -13.39 12.78
C PRO A 133 -13.94 -13.04 11.43
N THR A 134 -13.88 -11.77 11.02
CA THR A 134 -14.39 -11.32 9.72
C THR A 134 -13.42 -10.36 9.02
N ASN A 135 -13.50 -10.33 7.69
CA ASN A 135 -12.78 -9.38 6.86
C ASN A 135 -13.75 -8.63 5.96
N ILE A 136 -13.78 -7.31 6.13
CA ILE A 136 -14.66 -6.43 5.35
C ILE A 136 -13.87 -5.86 4.17
N ARG A 137 -14.34 -6.11 2.94
CA ARG A 137 -13.82 -5.46 1.74
C ARG A 137 -14.80 -4.41 1.25
N LYS A 138 -14.31 -3.21 0.98
CA LYS A 138 -15.04 -2.15 0.30
C LYS A 138 -14.52 -1.97 -1.12
N LYS A 139 -15.41 -1.82 -2.10
CA LYS A 139 -15.08 -1.53 -3.50
C LYS A 139 -16.02 -0.44 -4.01
N SER A 140 -15.54 0.46 -4.87
CA SER A 140 -16.43 1.39 -5.54
C SER A 140 -17.38 0.67 -6.50
N CYS A 141 -18.61 1.13 -6.56
CA CYS A 141 -19.63 0.69 -7.50
C CYS A 141 -19.33 1.10 -8.94
N LYS A 142 -18.60 2.20 -9.12
CA LYS A 142 -18.17 2.65 -10.44
C LYS A 142 -17.19 1.64 -11.04
N GLU A 143 -17.54 1.07 -12.18
CA GLU A 143 -16.59 0.30 -12.96
C GLU A 143 -15.46 1.24 -13.42
N LYS A 144 -14.22 0.86 -13.09
CA LYS A 144 -13.07 1.57 -13.64
C LYS A 144 -13.04 1.29 -15.14
N LYS A 145 -13.33 2.29 -15.97
CA LYS A 145 -12.99 2.28 -17.41
C LYS A 145 -11.47 2.21 -17.54
N GLY A 146 -10.91 1.01 -17.58
CA GLY A 146 -9.46 0.82 -17.70
C GLY A 146 -8.97 -0.52 -17.19
N ASN A 147 -9.19 -1.56 -18.00
CA ASN A 147 -8.21 -2.53 -18.48
C ASN A 147 -8.94 -3.86 -18.74
N ARG A 148 -9.41 -4.05 -19.98
CA ARG A 148 -9.86 -5.36 -20.47
C ARG A 148 -8.64 -6.29 -20.53
N ARG A 149 -8.30 -6.95 -19.42
CA ARG A 149 -7.90 -8.35 -19.50
C ARG A 149 -9.15 -9.17 -19.26
N ALA A 150 -9.92 -9.32 -20.34
CA ALA A 150 -10.89 -10.39 -20.43
C ALA A 150 -10.09 -11.69 -20.26
N LYS A 151 -10.17 -12.30 -19.08
CA LYS A 151 -9.94 -13.73 -18.99
C LYS A 151 -11.16 -14.36 -19.65
N LEU A 152 -11.03 -14.66 -20.93
CA LEU A 152 -11.75 -15.76 -21.55
C LEU A 152 -11.52 -16.99 -20.66
N GLY A 153 -12.57 -17.47 -20.01
CA GLY A 153 -12.63 -18.85 -19.57
C GLY A 153 -13.39 -19.62 -20.65
N PRO A 154 -12.90 -20.78 -21.13
CA PRO A 154 -13.61 -21.55 -22.13
C PRO A 154 -14.87 -22.21 -21.53
N PRO A 155 -15.86 -22.55 -22.36
CA PRO A 155 -17.00 -23.38 -21.96
C PRO A 155 -16.58 -24.81 -21.61
#